data_AF-A0A4R1XUH8-F1
#
_entry.id   AF-A0A4R1XUH8-F1
#
_cell.length_a   1.000
_cell.length_b   1.000
_cell.length_c   1.000
_cell.angle_alpha   90.00
_cell.angle_beta   90.00
_cell.angle_gamma   90.00
#
_symmetry.space_group_name_H-M   'P 1'
#
loop_
_entity.id
_entity.type
_entity.pdbx_description
1 polymer ?
#
loop_
_entity_poly.entity_id
_entity_poly.type
_entity_poly.pdbx_seq_one_letter_code
_entity_poly.pdbx_strand_id
1 'polypeptide(L)'
;MFMKKLMIIFSLCFLWHSPVYAKGLLIFNTGEELFEISAFPKELTQQYTELAALKVGYKCSHFGILWADIRTWDCTLVAVDPADENAYIDLPEDIVAQLKQNPDYQENKMQRSFWNHYGIYFFILIIIGFIFIGRLRK
;
A
#
# COMPACT_ATOMS: atom_id res chain seq x y z
N MET A 1 29.66 7.29 -28.56
CA MET A 1 29.05 8.64 -28.78
C MET A 1 27.51 8.62 -28.74
N PHE A 2 26.86 7.59 -29.28
CA PHE A 2 25.39 7.44 -29.31
C PHE A 2 24.74 7.39 -27.90
N MET A 3 25.35 6.64 -26.97
CA MET A 3 24.84 6.48 -25.60
C MET A 3 24.84 7.78 -24.78
N LYS A 4 25.82 8.66 -25.02
CA LYS A 4 25.90 10.00 -24.40
C LYS A 4 24.78 10.91 -24.90
N LYS A 5 24.44 10.83 -26.19
CA LYS A 5 23.33 11.59 -26.79
C LYS A 5 21.98 11.09 -26.29
N LEU A 6 21.81 9.78 -26.10
CA LEU A 6 20.59 9.20 -25.54
C LEU A 6 20.35 9.64 -24.08
N MET A 7 21.39 9.69 -23.25
CA MET A 7 21.28 10.18 -21.86
C MET A 7 20.98 11.68 -21.77
N ILE A 8 21.52 12.48 -22.68
CA ILE A 8 21.24 13.92 -22.75
C ILE A 8 19.78 14.16 -23.15
N ILE A 9 19.28 13.42 -24.14
CA ILE A 9 17.88 13.51 -24.57
C ILE A 9 16.93 13.07 -23.46
N PHE A 10 17.24 11.96 -22.76
CA PHE A 10 16.46 11.51 -21.61
C PHE A 10 16.43 12.55 -20.49
N SER A 11 17.56 13.20 -20.20
CA SER A 11 17.65 14.26 -19.18
C SER A 11 16.88 15.53 -19.57
N LEU A 12 16.83 15.88 -20.86
CA LEU A 12 16.07 17.02 -21.37
C LEU A 12 14.56 16.79 -21.34
N CYS A 13 14.08 15.55 -21.47
CA CYS A 13 12.65 15.23 -21.33
C CYS A 13 12.12 15.44 -19.90
N PHE A 14 12.96 15.33 -18.86
CA PHE A 14 12.55 15.60 -17.47
C PHE A 14 12.44 17.10 -17.14
N LEU A 15 13.10 17.96 -17.92
CA LEU A 15 13.11 19.42 -17.67
C LEU A 15 11.87 20.14 -18.23
N TRP A 16 11.00 19.44 -18.95
CA TRP A 16 9.82 20.02 -19.58
C TRP A 16 8.52 19.91 -18.77
N HIS A 17 8.56 19.36 -17.55
CA HIS A 17 7.40 19.40 -16.68
C HIS A 17 7.27 20.78 -16.02
N SER A 18 6.12 21.42 -16.31
CA SER A 18 5.58 22.67 -15.77
C SER A 18 5.76 22.81 -14.24
N PRO A 19 5.62 24.02 -13.65
CA PRO A 19 5.78 24.22 -12.22
C PRO A 19 4.57 23.64 -11.47
N VAL A 20 4.55 22.32 -11.32
CA VAL A 20 3.81 21.66 -10.25
C VAL A 20 4.55 22.02 -8.97
N TYR A 21 3.87 22.76 -8.11
CA TYR A 21 4.28 23.04 -6.73
C TYR A 21 5.00 21.84 -6.15
N ALA A 22 6.29 22.02 -5.85
CA ALA A 22 7.22 20.96 -5.52
C ALA A 22 6.78 20.14 -4.30
N LYS A 23 6.07 19.03 -4.55
CA LYS A 23 6.33 17.77 -3.84
C LYS A 23 7.57 17.20 -4.54
N GLY A 24 8.72 17.30 -3.90
CA GLY A 24 10.02 16.97 -4.51
C GLY A 24 10.08 15.56 -5.09
N LEU A 25 11.20 15.23 -5.72
CA LEU A 25 11.56 13.93 -6.36
C LEU A 25 11.16 12.65 -5.59
N LEU A 26 10.81 12.77 -4.31
CA LEU A 26 10.24 11.73 -3.46
C LEU A 26 8.74 12.00 -3.25
N ILE A 27 7.91 11.16 -3.86
CA ILE A 27 6.46 11.15 -3.61
C ILE A 27 6.25 10.48 -2.25
N PHE A 28 5.95 11.26 -1.22
CA PHE A 28 5.52 10.76 0.07
C PHE A 28 4.02 10.54 0.03
N ASN A 29 3.58 9.35 0.43
CA ASN A 29 2.18 8.99 0.56
C ASN A 29 1.88 8.80 2.05
N THR A 30 0.93 9.55 2.56
CA THR A 30 0.40 9.40 3.91
C THR A 30 -1.11 9.44 3.81
N GLY A 31 -1.80 8.52 4.46
CA GLY A 31 -3.26 8.48 4.41
C GLY A 31 -3.84 7.28 5.13
N GLU A 32 -5.12 7.06 4.88
CA GLU A 32 -5.81 5.81 5.20
C GLU A 32 -5.74 4.90 3.97
N GLU A 33 -5.39 3.64 4.18
CA GLU A 33 -5.41 2.60 3.14
C GLU A 33 -6.27 1.42 3.62
N LEU A 34 -7.05 0.88 2.69
CA LEU A 34 -7.90 -0.28 2.91
C LEU A 34 -7.17 -1.54 2.44
N PHE A 35 -7.03 -2.50 3.34
CA PHE A 35 -6.42 -3.80 3.06
C PHE A 35 -7.48 -4.89 3.17
N GLU A 36 -7.83 -5.52 2.05
CA GLU A 36 -8.74 -6.66 2.05
C GLU A 36 -8.13 -7.87 2.77
N ILE A 37 -8.95 -8.72 3.37
CA ILE A 37 -8.52 -10.01 3.93
C ILE A 37 -9.25 -11.16 3.24
N SER A 38 -10.53 -11.31 3.54
CA SER A 38 -11.36 -12.45 3.16
C SER A 38 -12.85 -12.10 3.26
N ALA A 39 -13.71 -12.98 2.75
CA ALA A 39 -15.16 -12.82 2.89
C ALA A 39 -15.59 -12.98 4.35
N PHE A 40 -16.74 -12.39 4.72
CA PHE A 40 -17.33 -12.61 6.04
C PHE A 40 -17.67 -14.09 6.29
N PRO A 41 -17.62 -14.56 7.55
CA PRO A 41 -18.03 -15.92 7.90
C PRO A 41 -19.53 -16.10 7.66
N LYS A 42 -19.94 -17.33 7.33
CA LYS A 42 -21.31 -17.63 6.88
C LYS A 42 -22.35 -17.25 7.92
N GLU A 43 -22.03 -17.47 9.19
CA GLU A 43 -22.88 -17.17 10.34
C GLU A 43 -23.25 -15.68 10.39
N LEU A 44 -22.28 -14.79 10.14
CA LEU A 44 -22.52 -13.35 10.09
C LEU A 44 -23.30 -12.94 8.85
N THR A 45 -23.01 -13.53 7.68
CA THR A 45 -23.75 -13.21 6.44
C THR A 45 -25.20 -13.70 6.44
N GLN A 46 -25.53 -14.70 7.25
CA GLN A 46 -26.91 -15.17 7.45
C GLN A 46 -27.69 -14.21 8.36
N GLN A 47 -27.02 -13.62 9.35
CA GLN A 47 -27.60 -12.65 10.26
C GLN A 47 -27.71 -11.25 9.63
N TYR A 48 -26.73 -10.87 8.81
CA TYR A 48 -26.61 -9.58 8.13
C TYR A 48 -26.40 -9.80 6.64
N THR A 49 -27.50 -9.80 5.88
CA THR A 49 -27.48 -10.15 4.44
C THR A 49 -26.66 -9.16 3.62
N GLU A 50 -26.57 -7.91 4.06
CA GLU A 50 -25.75 -6.85 3.48
C GLU A 50 -24.24 -7.15 3.48
N LEU A 51 -23.76 -7.97 4.43
CA LEU A 51 -22.34 -8.35 4.50
C LEU A 51 -21.96 -9.40 3.46
N ALA A 52 -22.93 -10.06 2.82
CA ALA A 52 -22.66 -11.14 1.86
C ALA A 52 -21.94 -10.66 0.59
N ALA A 53 -22.12 -9.38 0.22
CA ALA A 53 -21.46 -8.77 -0.93
C ALA A 53 -20.14 -8.06 -0.56
N LEU A 54 -19.85 -7.91 0.73
CA LEU A 54 -18.68 -7.19 1.24
C LEU A 54 -17.60 -8.17 1.69
N LYS A 55 -16.39 -7.64 1.86
CA LYS A 55 -15.28 -8.38 2.45
C LYS A 55 -14.89 -7.77 3.78
N VAL A 56 -14.24 -8.58 4.62
CA VAL A 56 -13.55 -8.09 5.81
C VAL A 56 -12.23 -7.49 5.35
N GLY A 57 -11.95 -6.28 5.80
CA GLY A 57 -10.67 -5.60 5.58
C GLY A 57 -10.21 -4.84 6.80
N TYR A 58 -8.99 -4.32 6.73
CA TYR A 58 -8.45 -3.36 7.69
C TYR A 58 -8.36 -1.98 7.05
N LYS A 59 -8.83 -0.97 7.76
CA LYS A 59 -8.48 0.42 7.51
C LYS A 59 -7.28 0.75 8.37
N CYS A 60 -6.13 1.04 7.76
CA CYS A 60 -4.92 1.39 8.48
C CYS A 60 -4.42 2.77 8.05
N SER A 61 -3.81 3.49 8.99
CA SER A 61 -2.95 4.62 8.65
C SER A 61 -1.63 4.11 8.07
N HIS A 62 -1.11 4.75 7.04
CA HIS A 62 0.15 4.34 6.42
C HIS A 62 1.06 5.52 6.06
N PHE A 63 2.36 5.21 5.98
CA PHE A 63 3.40 6.08 5.45
C PHE A 63 4.21 5.30 4.42
N GLY A 64 4.31 5.86 3.22
CA GLY A 64 5.06 5.29 2.12
C GLY A 64 5.87 6.33 1.35
N ILE A 65 6.86 5.82 0.62
CA ILE A 65 7.68 6.59 -0.32
C ILE A 65 7.57 5.90 -1.67
N LEU A 66 7.26 6.67 -2.72
CA LEU A 66 7.12 6.19 -4.10
C LEU A 66 6.17 4.99 -4.18
N TRP A 67 5.02 5.10 -3.49
CA TRP A 67 3.99 4.06 -3.40
C TRP A 67 4.45 2.75 -2.75
N ALA A 68 5.62 2.72 -2.11
CA ALA A 68 6.04 1.61 -1.28
C ALA A 68 5.78 1.95 0.19
N ASP A 69 5.12 1.07 0.93
CA ASP A 69 4.87 1.28 2.34
C ASP A 69 6.14 1.07 3.15
N ILE A 70 6.39 2.03 4.04
CA ILE A 70 7.44 1.93 5.04
C ILE A 70 6.85 1.46 6.35
N ARG A 71 5.66 1.95 6.70
CA ARG A 71 4.98 1.61 7.94
C ARG A 71 3.47 1.75 7.82
N THR A 72 2.76 0.79 8.38
CA THR A 72 1.30 0.82 8.61
C THR A 72 1.03 0.79 10.13
N TRP A 73 0.04 1.53 10.62
CA TRP A 73 -0.36 1.58 12.03
C TRP A 73 -1.85 1.94 12.16
N ASP A 74 -2.39 1.95 13.39
CA ASP A 74 -3.80 2.26 13.69
C ASP A 74 -4.80 1.49 12.81
N CYS A 75 -4.63 0.17 12.75
CA CYS A 75 -5.47 -0.70 11.94
C CYS A 75 -6.79 -1.05 12.63
N THR A 76 -7.92 -0.81 11.96
CA THR A 76 -9.27 -1.15 12.42
C THR A 76 -9.99 -2.05 11.43
N LEU A 77 -10.69 -3.07 11.93
CA LEU A 77 -11.51 -3.96 11.09
C LEU A 77 -12.74 -3.20 10.57
N VAL A 78 -12.95 -3.27 9.26
CA VAL A 78 -14.07 -2.65 8.55
C VAL A 78 -14.62 -3.62 7.51
N ALA A 79 -15.84 -3.39 7.04
CA ALA A 79 -16.32 -4.02 5.82
C ALA A 79 -15.84 -3.19 4.63
N VAL A 80 -15.23 -3.81 3.64
CA VAL A 80 -14.74 -3.17 2.42
C VAL A 80 -15.57 -3.64 1.22
N ASP A 81 -15.86 -2.72 0.31
CA ASP A 81 -16.55 -3.04 -0.94
C ASP A 81 -15.53 -3.50 -1.99
N PRO A 82 -15.59 -4.74 -2.49
CA PRO A 82 -14.68 -5.20 -3.54
C PRO A 82 -14.83 -4.45 -4.88
N ALA A 83 -15.90 -3.67 -5.08
CA ALA A 83 -16.11 -2.86 -6.26
C ALA A 83 -15.57 -1.42 -6.12
N ASP A 84 -15.31 -0.92 -4.91
CA ASP A 84 -14.79 0.41 -4.65
C ASP A 84 -13.70 0.37 -3.56
N GLU A 85 -12.45 0.52 -4.01
CA GLU A 85 -11.24 0.47 -3.19
C GLU A 85 -11.16 1.56 -2.10
N ASN A 86 -12.06 2.56 -2.12
CA ASN A 86 -12.11 3.61 -1.10
C ASN A 86 -13.37 3.54 -0.23
N ALA A 87 -14.30 2.64 -0.51
CA ALA A 87 -15.54 2.51 0.23
C ALA A 87 -15.38 1.51 1.39
N TYR A 88 -15.73 1.96 2.58
CA TYR A 88 -15.77 1.12 3.77
C TYR A 88 -17.00 1.40 4.63
N ILE A 89 -17.38 0.40 5.42
CA ILE A 89 -18.41 0.50 6.42
C ILE A 89 -17.80 0.10 7.76
N ASP A 90 -17.97 0.97 8.75
CA ASP A 90 -17.56 0.68 10.12
C ASP A 90 -18.40 -0.47 10.69
N LEU A 91 -17.71 -1.47 11.23
CA LEU A 91 -18.34 -2.63 11.83
C LEU A 91 -18.68 -2.32 13.30
N PRO A 92 -19.86 -2.78 13.78
CA PRO A 92 -20.18 -2.68 15.20
C PRO A 92 -19.22 -3.54 16.04
N GLU A 93 -18.98 -3.11 17.28
CA GLU A 93 -17.92 -3.67 18.14
C GLU A 93 -18.07 -5.17 18.41
N ASP A 94 -19.30 -5.68 18.43
CA ASP A 94 -19.63 -7.09 18.62
C ASP A 94 -19.14 -7.97 17.46
N ILE A 95 -19.32 -7.50 16.21
CA ILE A 95 -18.81 -8.17 15.01
C ILE A 95 -17.29 -8.13 14.99
N VAL A 96 -16.70 -6.96 15.30
CA VAL A 96 -15.24 -6.80 15.38
C VAL A 96 -14.64 -7.77 16.41
N ALA A 97 -15.25 -7.89 17.58
CA ALA A 97 -14.80 -8.81 18.63
C ALA A 97 -14.86 -10.28 18.18
N GLN A 98 -15.91 -10.68 17.46
CA GLN A 98 -16.03 -12.04 16.91
C GLN A 98 -14.97 -12.31 15.83
N LEU A 99 -14.77 -11.38 14.90
CA LEU A 99 -13.77 -11.53 13.83
C LEU A 99 -12.35 -11.62 14.39
N LYS A 100 -12.01 -10.81 15.41
CA LYS A 100 -10.68 -10.84 16.07
C LYS A 100 -10.35 -12.16 16.75
N GLN A 101 -11.36 -12.95 17.15
CA GLN A 101 -11.14 -14.27 17.75
C GLN A 101 -10.71 -15.31 16.71
N ASN A 102 -10.97 -15.07 15.42
CA ASN A 102 -10.66 -16.00 14.37
C ASN A 102 -9.27 -15.68 13.75
N PRO A 103 -8.36 -16.67 13.64
CA PRO A 103 -7.02 -16.49 13.10
C PRO A 103 -6.98 -16.06 11.62
N ASP A 104 -8.06 -16.25 10.87
CA ASP A 104 -8.13 -15.90 9.45
C ASP A 104 -8.34 -14.40 9.20
N TYR A 105 -8.76 -13.63 10.21
CA TYR A 105 -9.00 -12.18 10.12
C TYR A 105 -7.95 -11.35 10.85
N GLN A 106 -6.79 -11.94 11.15
CA GLN A 106 -5.68 -11.25 11.79
C GLN A 106 -5.00 -10.27 10.81
N GLU A 107 -4.37 -9.23 11.36
CA GLU A 107 -3.68 -8.20 10.58
C GLU A 107 -2.62 -8.76 9.61
N ASN A 108 -1.96 -9.86 9.96
CA ASN A 108 -0.97 -10.50 9.08
C ASN A 108 -1.59 -11.21 7.85
N LYS A 109 -2.92 -11.27 7.74
CA LYS A 109 -3.66 -11.80 6.59
C LYS A 109 -4.11 -10.72 5.61
N MET A 110 -3.81 -9.45 5.91
CA MET A 110 -4.04 -8.34 4.99
C MET A 110 -3.39 -8.59 3.63
N GLN A 111 -4.17 -8.44 2.58
CA GLN A 111 -3.70 -8.49 1.20
C GLN A 111 -3.08 -7.14 0.87
N ARG A 112 -1.76 -7.14 0.66
CA ARG A 112 -1.01 -5.95 0.23
C ARG A 112 -0.54 -6.14 -1.19
N SER A 113 -0.51 -5.06 -1.97
CA SER A 113 0.10 -5.10 -3.30
C SER A 113 1.58 -5.46 -3.17
N PHE A 114 2.13 -6.16 -4.18
CA PHE A 114 3.53 -6.57 -4.18
C PHE A 114 4.47 -5.36 -4.01
N TRP A 115 4.16 -4.24 -4.67
CA TRP A 115 4.96 -3.02 -4.59
C TRP A 115 4.84 -2.33 -3.22
N ASN A 116 3.64 -2.26 -2.64
CA ASN A 116 3.46 -1.67 -1.30
C ASN A 116 4.28 -2.44 -0.27
N HIS A 117 4.28 -3.77 -0.34
CA HIS A 117 5.02 -4.58 0.62
C HIS A 117 6.54 -4.63 0.38
N TYR A 118 6.98 -4.74 -0.89
CA TYR A 118 8.39 -5.00 -1.19
C TYR A 118 9.18 -3.81 -1.76
N GLY A 119 8.52 -2.73 -2.16
CA GLY A 119 9.16 -1.60 -2.84
C GLY A 119 10.26 -0.95 -2.01
N ILE A 120 10.12 -0.90 -0.68
CA ILE A 120 11.15 -0.33 0.20
C ILE A 120 12.43 -1.17 0.17
N TYR A 121 12.33 -2.51 0.13
CA TYR A 121 13.50 -3.38 0.03
C TYR A 121 14.19 -3.21 -1.32
N PHE A 122 13.43 -3.01 -2.40
CA PHE A 122 13.98 -2.70 -3.71
C PHE A 122 14.82 -1.41 -3.68
N PHE A 123 14.32 -0.34 -3.03
CA PHE A 123 15.09 0.89 -2.87
C PHE A 123 16.35 0.70 -2.02
N ILE A 124 16.26 -0.05 -0.92
CA ILE A 124 17.43 -0.38 -0.08
C ILE A 124 18.49 -1.11 -0.92
N LEU A 125 18.10 -2.10 -1.73
CA LEU A 125 19.02 -2.83 -2.60
C LEU A 125 19.69 -1.93 -3.64
N ILE A 126 18.95 -0.98 -4.24
CA ILE A 126 19.52 0.01 -5.15
C ILE A 126 20.59 0.85 -4.45
N ILE A 127 20.28 1.39 -3.26
CA ILE A 127 21.21 2.25 -2.50
C ILE A 127 22.47 1.46 -2.14
N ILE A 128 22.32 0.24 -1.63
CA ILE A 128 23.45 -0.64 -1.32
C ILE A 128 24.29 -0.91 -2.57
N GLY A 129 23.65 -1.25 -3.70
CA GLY A 129 24.33 -1.48 -4.98
C GLY A 129 25.14 -0.27 -5.46
N PHE A 130 24.58 0.94 -5.36
CA PHE A 130 25.29 2.18 -5.68
C PHE A 130 26.51 2.41 -4.79
N ILE A 131 26.38 2.17 -3.47
CA ILE A 131 27.49 2.30 -2.52
C ILE A 131 28.61 1.31 -2.88
N PHE A 132 28.28 0.05 -3.15
CA PHE A 132 29.25 -0.97 -3.52
C PHE A 132 29.98 -0.65 -4.83
N ILE A 133 29.25 -0.29 -5.90
CA ILE A 133 29.86 0.10 -7.18
C ILE A 133 30.75 1.34 -7.02
N GLY A 134 30.31 2.32 -6.21
CA GLY A 134 31.08 3.52 -5.92
C GLY A 134 32.38 3.22 -5.17
N ARG A 135 32.39 2.22 -4.29
CA ARG A 135 33.60 1.76 -3.58
C ARG A 135 34.53 0.95 -4.47
N LEU A 136 34.02 0.15 -5.40
CA LEU A 136 34.82 -0.64 -6.35
C LEU A 136 35.45 0.20 -7.47
N ARG A 137 34.94 1.41 -7.71
CA ARG A 137 35.46 2.36 -8.71
C ARG A 137 36.49 3.35 -8.14
N LYS A 138 36.68 3.40 -6.83
CA LYS A 138 37.80 4.10 -6.17
C LYS A 138 38.99 3.16 -6.08
#